data_AF-P49528-F1
#
_entry.id   AF-P49528-F1
#
_cell.length_a   1.000
_cell.length_b   1.000
_cell.length_c   1.000
_cell.angle_alpha   90.00
_cell.angle_beta   90.00
_cell.angle_gamma   90.00
#
_symmetry.space_group_name_H-M   'P 1'
#
loop_
_entity.id
_entity.type
_entity.pdbx_description
1 polymer ?
#
loop_
_entity_poly.entity_id
_entity_poly.type
_entity_poly.pdbx_seq_one_letter_code
_entity_poly.pdbx_strand_id
1 'polypeptide(L)' 'MITALVALLVFISLGLVITVPVALATPGEWEASKSTFTRAFQAWVGLVIVIAAADGISSAI' A
#
# COMPACT_ATOMS: atom_id res chain seq x y z
N MET A 1 -11.59 -13.65 5.52
CA MET A 1 -10.41 -13.35 4.66
C MET A 1 -10.24 -11.86 4.42
N ILE A 2 -11.30 -11.14 4.01
CA ILE A 2 -11.26 -9.68 3.76
C ILE A 2 -10.70 -8.90 4.95
N THR A 3 -11.11 -9.22 6.19
CA THR A 3 -10.58 -8.58 7.41
C THR A 3 -9.05 -8.66 7.54
N ALA A 4 -8.43 -9.79 7.19
CA ALA A 4 -6.97 -9.94 7.21
C ALA A 4 -6.29 -9.13 6.11
N LEU A 5 -6.88 -9.06 4.91
CA LEU A 5 -6.38 -8.22 3.82
C LEU A 5 -6.47 -6.72 4.17
N VAL A 6 -7.58 -6.31 4.79
CA VAL A 6 -7.76 -4.94 5.27
C VAL A 6 -6.78 -4.61 6.39
N ALA A 7 -6.53 -5.53 7.33
CA ALA A 7 -5.50 -5.35 8.35
C ALA A 7 -4.11 -5.15 7.73
N LEU A 8 -3.75 -5.96 6.74
CA LEU A 8 -2.50 -5.80 5.98
C LEU A 8 -2.45 -4.44 5.27
N LEU A 9 -3.54 -4.02 4.62
CA LEU A 9 -3.64 -2.72 3.96
C LEU A 9 -3.40 -1.57 4.94
N VAL A 10 -3.98 -1.64 6.15
CA VAL A 10 -3.77 -0.64 7.20
C VAL A 10 -2.32 -0.59 7.63
N PHE A 11 -1.67 -1.73 7.91
CA PHE A 11 -0.26 -1.73 8.31
C PHE A 11 0.68 -1.20 7.22
N ILE A 12 0.46 -1.58 5.96
CA ILE A 12 1.22 -1.02 4.83
C ILE A 12 0.97 0.49 4.72
N SER A 13 -0.28 0.93 4.85
CA SER A 13 -0.64 2.35 4.78
C SER A 13 0.01 3.16 5.89
N LEU A 14 0.05 2.66 7.12
CA LEU A 14 0.77 3.30 8.23
C LEU A 14 2.26 3.46 7.90
N GLY A 15 2.88 2.41 7.36
CA GLY A 15 4.27 2.47 6.88
C GLY A 15 4.47 3.55 5.82
N LEU A 16 3.61 3.62 4.81
CA LEU A 16 3.69 4.61 3.73
C LEU A 16 3.44 6.04 4.25
N VAL A 17 2.43 6.25 5.09
CA VAL A 17 2.11 7.58 5.66
C VAL A 17 3.28 8.13 6.48
N ILE A 18 4.05 7.28 7.15
CA ILE A 18 5.23 7.71 7.90
C ILE A 18 6.44 7.90 6.98
N THR A 19 6.75 6.90 6.14
CA THR A 19 8.03 6.86 5.41
C THR A 19 8.06 7.76 4.18
N VAL A 20 6.93 7.97 3.50
CA VAL A 20 6.87 8.82 2.30
C VAL A 20 7.21 10.29 2.63
N PRO A 21 6.59 10.94 3.64
CA PRO A 21 6.96 12.31 3.99
C PRO A 21 8.42 12.45 4.45
N VAL A 22 8.95 11.46 5.17
CA VAL A 22 10.36 11.46 5.63
C VAL A 22 11.32 11.44 4.44
N ALA A 23 11.08 10.58 3.45
CA ALA A 23 11.89 10.51 2.24
C ALA A 23 11.77 11.77 1.38
N LEU A 24 10.58 12.38 1.33
CA LEU A 24 10.36 13.65 0.61
C LEU A 24 11.02 14.85 1.31
N ALA A 25 11.10 14.84 2.65
CA ALA A 25 11.68 15.93 3.43
C ALA A 25 13.21 15.83 3.56
N THR A 26 13.80 14.66 3.32
CA THR A 26 15.25 14.44 3.43
C THR A 26 15.92 14.61 2.08
N PRO A 27 16.82 15.61 1.89
CA PRO A 27 17.45 15.86 0.60
C PRO A 27 18.19 14.63 0.04
N GLY A 28 17.90 14.24 -1.20
CA GLY A 28 18.52 13.12 -1.91
C GLY A 28 17.93 11.74 -1.62
N GLU A 29 17.19 11.57 -0.51
CA GLU A 29 16.60 10.28 -0.14
C GLU A 29 15.47 9.87 -1.08
N TRP A 30 14.66 10.82 -1.55
CA TRP A 30 13.63 10.52 -2.53
C TRP A 30 14.21 9.92 -3.80
N GLU A 31 15.23 10.54 -4.38
CA GLU A 31 15.88 10.05 -5.60
C GLU A 31 16.49 8.65 -5.39
N ALA A 32 17.13 8.43 -4.23
CA ALA A 32 17.74 7.14 -3.89
C ALA A 32 16.72 6.02 -3.67
N SER A 33 15.56 6.33 -3.09
CA SER A 33 14.54 5.35 -2.67
C SER A 33 13.31 5.27 -3.59
N LYS A 34 13.23 6.11 -4.62
CA LYS A 34 12.06 6.23 -5.52
C LYS A 34 11.58 4.89 -6.08
N SER A 35 12.51 4.00 -6.48
CA SER A 35 12.13 2.70 -7.03
C SER A 35 11.47 1.79 -5.97
N THR A 36 11.95 1.86 -4.73
CA THR A 36 11.40 1.13 -3.58
C THR A 36 9.99 1.62 -3.26
N PHE A 37 9.79 2.94 -3.17
CA PHE A 37 8.45 3.51 -2.98
C PHE A 37 7.52 3.19 -4.14
N THR A 38 8.00 3.23 -5.38
CA THR A 38 7.18 2.87 -6.56
C THR A 38 6.68 1.43 -6.46
N ARG A 39 7.54 0.47 -6.09
CA ARG A 39 7.13 -0.93 -5.85
C ARG A 39 6.13 -1.04 -4.70
N ALA A 40 6.35 -0.31 -3.61
CA ALA A 40 5.43 -0.28 -2.47
C ALA A 40 4.05 0.28 -2.87
N PHE A 41 4.00 1.33 -3.69
CA PHE A 41 2.75 1.88 -4.23
C PHE A 41 2.04 0.90 -5.15
N GLN A 42 2.78 0.22 -6.03
CA GLN A 42 2.21 -0.83 -6.89
C GLN A 42 1.60 -1.96 -6.05
N ALA A 43 2.30 -2.43 -5.02
CA ALA A 43 1.79 -3.44 -4.10
C ALA A 43 0.55 -2.96 -3.33
N TRP A 44 0.55 -1.70 -2.87
CA TRP A 44 -0.58 -1.10 -2.17
C TRP A 44 -1.82 -0.99 -3.06
N VAL A 45 -1.68 -0.48 -4.31
CA VAL A 45 -2.79 -0.45 -5.29
C VAL A 45 -3.25 -1.86 -5.64
N GLY A 46 -2.32 -2.79 -5.84
CA GLY A 46 -2.63 -4.20 -6.10
C GLY A 46 -3.47 -4.82 -4.96
N LEU A 47 -3.13 -4.52 -3.71
CA LEU A 47 -3.89 -4.98 -2.56
C LEU A 47 -5.30 -4.39 -2.52
N VAL A 48 -5.47 -3.11 -2.85
CA VAL A 48 -6.81 -2.48 -2.98
C VAL A 48 -7.65 -3.21 -4.03
N ILE A 49 -7.08 -3.53 -5.19
CA ILE A 49 -7.78 -4.27 -6.26
C ILE A 49 -8.18 -5.68 -5.78
N VAL A 50 -7.28 -6.39 -5.10
CA VAL A 50 -7.56 -7.73 -4.55
C VAL A 50 -8.69 -7.69 -3.52
N ILE A 51 -8.71 -6.67 -2.64
CA ILE A 51 -9.77 -6.49 -1.65
C ILE A 51 -11.12 -6.23 -2.35
N ALA A 52 -11.14 -5.33 -3.34
CA ALA A 52 -12.35 -5.03 -4.11
C ALA A 52 -12.88 -6.28 -4.84
N ALA A 53 -12.00 -7.07 -5.46
CA ALA A 53 -12.39 -8.33 -6.10
C ALA A 53 -12.93 -9.35 -5.08
N ALA A 54 -12.29 -9.48 -3.92
CA ALA A 54 -12.74 -10.39 -2.87
C ALA A 54 -14.13 -10.01 -2.33
N ASP A 55 -14.37 -8.72 -2.10
CA ASP A 55 -15.67 -8.20 -1.67
C ASP A 55 -16.75 -8.42 -2.73
N GLY A 56 -16.45 -8.08 -3.99
CA GLY A 56 -17.35 -8.28 -5.12
C GLY A 56 -17.73 -9.75 -5.37
N ILE A 57 -16.78 -10.68 -5.23
CA ILE A 57 -17.08 -12.12 -5.33
C ILE A 57 -17.92 -12.57 -4.13
N SER A 58 -17.58 -12.15 -2.91
CA SER A 58 -18.27 -12.58 -1.69
C SER A 58 -19.71 -12.08 -1.58
N SER A 59 -20.03 -10.96 -2.22
CA SER A 59 -21.38 -10.40 -2.28
C SER A 59 -22.26 -11.00 -3.37
N ALA A 60 -21.66 -11.70 -4.34
CA ALA A 60 -22.37 -12.37 -5.43
C ALA A 60 -22.73 -13.85 -5.14
N ILE A 61 -22.23 -14.40 -4.03
CA ILE A 61 -22.51 -15.77 -3.53
C ILE A 61 -23.42 -15.73 -2.30
#